data_AF-G7YW98-F1
#
_entry.id   AF-G7YW98-F1
#
_cell.length_a   1.000
_cell.length_b   1.000
_cell.length_c   1.000
_cell.angle_alpha   90.00
_cell.angle_beta   90.00
_cell.angle_gamma   90.00
#
_symmetry.space_group_name_H-M   'P 1'
#
loop_
_entity.id
_entity.type
_entity.pdbx_description
1 polymer ?
#
loop_
_entity_poly.entity_id
_entity_poly.type
_entity_poly.pdbx_seq_one_letter_code
_entity_poly.pdbx_strand_id
1 'polypeptide(L)'
;MDKFKMLLCLVTLLLTSLSLPSANTTATGDPNDPQECLDIDAQSDGDSYQGKVSVAYDGTECQPWSNHSQFWRRHWSRDRAYKESNYCRNPDNDARGPWCVVHKSSFKYCNVPRCGK
;
A
#
# COMPACT_ATOMS: atom_id res chain seq x y z
N MET A 1 -56.15 -2.38 3.94
CA MET A 1 -55.45 -1.14 4.32
C MET A 1 -55.55 -1.09 5.84
N ASP A 2 -54.55 -1.29 6.69
CA ASP A 2 -53.09 -1.26 6.59
C ASP A 2 -52.52 -2.06 7.78
N LYS A 3 -52.11 -3.30 7.56
CA LYS A 3 -51.21 -4.02 8.48
C LYS A 3 -50.09 -4.74 7.73
N PHE A 4 -50.33 -5.08 6.47
CA PHE A 4 -49.32 -5.65 5.57
C PHE A 4 -48.30 -4.60 5.04
N LYS A 5 -48.64 -3.31 5.07
CA LYS A 5 -47.77 -2.22 4.59
C LYS A 5 -46.75 -1.72 5.62
N MET A 6 -46.93 -2.05 6.90
CA MET A 6 -46.00 -1.67 7.96
C MET A 6 -44.91 -2.73 8.19
N LEU A 7 -45.23 -4.00 7.90
CA LEU A 7 -44.27 -5.11 8.01
C LEU A 7 -43.35 -5.23 6.78
N LEU A 8 -43.78 -4.72 5.61
CA LEU A 8 -42.91 -4.63 4.42
C LEU A 8 -41.89 -3.47 4.49
N CYS A 9 -42.17 -2.39 5.25
CA CYS A 9 -41.17 -1.33 5.51
C CYS A 9 -40.08 -1.77 6.50
N LEU A 10 -40.43 -2.56 7.52
CA LEU A 10 -39.47 -2.97 8.54
C LEU A 10 -38.51 -4.08 8.06
N VAL A 11 -38.92 -4.91 7.09
CA VAL A 11 -38.06 -5.95 6.51
C VAL A 11 -37.20 -5.41 5.36
N THR A 12 -37.58 -4.31 4.71
CA THR A 12 -36.77 -3.67 3.66
C THR A 12 -35.71 -2.70 4.20
N LEU A 13 -35.88 -2.18 5.43
CA LEU A 13 -34.88 -1.35 6.13
C LEU A 13 -33.68 -2.13 6.68
N LEU A 14 -33.69 -3.47 6.63
CA LEU A 14 -32.55 -4.32 7.00
C LEU A 14 -31.81 -4.89 5.78
N LEU A 15 -32.25 -4.58 4.57
CA LEU A 15 -31.65 -5.05 3.30
C LEU A 15 -31.09 -3.90 2.44
N THR A 16 -31.02 -2.67 2.95
CA THR A 16 -30.22 -1.61 2.31
C THR A 16 -28.75 -1.93 2.51
N SER A 17 -28.26 -2.79 1.62
CA SER A 17 -26.88 -2.89 1.16
C SER A 17 -25.84 -2.55 2.21
N LEU A 18 -25.29 -3.58 2.84
CA LEU A 18 -23.85 -3.62 3.05
C LEU A 18 -23.20 -3.52 1.67
N SER A 19 -23.18 -2.31 1.09
CA SER A 19 -22.13 -1.96 0.16
C SER A 19 -20.89 -1.92 1.04
N LEU A 20 -20.20 -3.05 1.13
CA LEU A 20 -18.80 -3.02 1.46
C LEU A 20 -18.20 -1.97 0.50
N PRO A 21 -17.49 -0.93 0.98
CA PRO A 21 -16.58 -0.27 0.08
C PRO A 21 -15.68 -1.39 -0.45
N SER A 22 -15.66 -1.55 -1.78
CA SER A 22 -14.81 -2.52 -2.45
C SER A 22 -13.44 -2.50 -1.76
N ALA A 23 -13.02 -3.65 -1.23
CA ALA A 23 -11.63 -3.90 -0.93
C ALA A 23 -10.86 -4.00 -2.27
N ASN A 24 -10.86 -2.90 -3.04
CA ASN A 24 -9.90 -2.69 -4.11
C ASN A 24 -8.73 -1.93 -3.49
N THR A 25 -8.01 -2.60 -2.60
CA THR A 25 -6.67 -2.16 -2.22
C THR A 25 -5.65 -2.67 -3.24
N THR A 26 -5.94 -2.52 -4.53
CA THR A 26 -4.85 -2.25 -5.47
C THR A 26 -4.56 -0.78 -5.31
N ALA A 27 -3.53 -0.47 -4.52
CA ALA A 27 -2.91 0.83 -4.44
C ALA A 27 -2.53 1.29 -5.86
N THR A 28 -3.48 1.90 -6.53
CA THR A 28 -3.30 2.66 -7.76
C THR A 28 -3.33 4.09 -7.29
N GLY A 29 -2.21 4.50 -6.70
CA GLY A 29 -1.97 5.90 -6.42
C GLY A 29 -2.10 6.69 -7.73
N ASP A 30 -2.60 7.92 -7.64
CA ASP A 30 -2.69 8.80 -8.80
C ASP A 30 -1.28 9.01 -9.36
N PRO A 31 -0.97 8.59 -10.60
CA PRO A 31 0.36 8.78 -11.18
C PRO A 31 0.75 10.26 -11.35
N ASN A 32 -0.20 11.19 -11.13
CA ASN A 32 0.03 12.63 -11.12
C ASN A 32 0.23 13.20 -9.71
N ASP A 33 0.05 12.42 -8.64
CA ASP A 33 0.42 12.83 -7.29
C ASP A 33 1.92 12.56 -7.08
N PRO A 34 2.76 13.59 -6.87
CA PRO A 34 4.20 13.43 -6.64
C PRO A 34 4.55 12.51 -5.47
N GLN A 35 3.63 12.28 -4.53
CA GLN A 35 3.86 11.36 -3.42
C GLN A 35 3.64 9.90 -3.82
N GLU A 36 2.80 9.62 -4.81
CA GLU A 36 2.44 8.26 -5.26
C GLU A 36 3.34 7.74 -6.39
N CYS A 37 4.35 8.52 -6.81
CA CYS A 37 5.32 8.17 -7.84
C CYS A 37 6.77 8.46 -7.42
N LEU A 38 7.72 7.84 -8.14
CA LEU A 38 9.14 8.08 -8.00
C LEU A 38 9.55 9.32 -8.79
N ASP A 39 10.05 10.31 -8.07
CA ASP A 39 10.77 11.44 -8.63
C ASP A 39 12.22 11.02 -8.96
N ILE A 40 12.48 10.73 -10.23
CA ILE A 40 13.80 10.31 -10.73
C ILE A 40 14.78 11.48 -10.86
N ASP A 41 14.28 12.72 -10.91
CA ASP A 41 15.13 13.91 -11.04
C ASP A 41 15.66 14.36 -9.68
N ALA A 42 15.06 13.88 -8.59
CA ALA A 42 15.50 14.12 -7.21
C ALA A 42 16.84 13.46 -6.84
N GLN A 43 17.54 12.78 -7.76
CA GLN A 43 18.80 12.07 -7.50
C GLN A 43 18.71 11.10 -6.30
N SER A 44 17.51 10.57 -6.08
CA SER A 44 17.20 9.66 -4.99
C SER A 44 16.90 8.31 -5.61
N ASP A 45 17.51 7.24 -5.10
CA ASP A 45 17.21 5.88 -5.53
C ASP A 45 15.79 5.44 -5.08
N GLY A 46 14.87 6.38 -4.84
CA GLY A 46 13.54 6.12 -4.29
C GLY A 46 13.48 6.08 -2.77
N ASP A 47 14.50 6.56 -2.06
CA ASP A 47 14.49 6.69 -0.60
C ASP A 47 13.44 7.73 -0.11
N SER A 48 13.10 8.69 -0.99
CA SER A 48 12.11 9.74 -0.78
C SER A 48 10.69 9.34 -1.15
N TYR A 49 10.50 8.15 -1.75
CA TYR A 49 9.19 7.66 -2.15
C TYR A 49 8.27 7.43 -0.94
N GLN A 50 7.10 8.06 -0.97
CA GLN A 50 6.12 8.04 0.12
C GLN A 50 4.78 7.41 -0.27
N GLY A 51 4.66 6.90 -1.50
CA GLY A 51 3.42 6.36 -2.04
C GLY A 51 3.01 5.03 -1.40
N LYS A 52 1.86 4.52 -1.81
CA LYS A 52 1.16 3.42 -1.13
C LYS A 52 1.20 2.08 -1.85
N VAL A 53 2.01 1.96 -2.91
CA VAL A 53 2.24 0.65 -3.58
C VAL A 53 2.65 -0.39 -2.52
N SER A 54 1.88 -1.47 -2.42
CA SER A 54 2.01 -2.55 -1.42
C SER A 54 2.10 -3.93 -2.07
N VAL A 55 2.50 -3.98 -3.35
CA VAL A 55 2.71 -5.21 -4.11
C VAL A 55 4.06 -5.17 -4.81
N ALA A 56 4.73 -6.33 -4.85
CA ALA A 56 5.96 -6.52 -5.59
C ALA A 56 5.71 -6.56 -7.11
N TYR A 57 6.79 -6.52 -7.90
CA TYR A 57 6.73 -6.53 -9.36
C TYR A 57 5.97 -7.73 -9.96
N ASP A 58 5.91 -8.85 -9.25
CA ASP A 58 5.23 -10.09 -9.66
C ASP A 58 3.82 -10.24 -9.04
N GLY A 59 3.31 -9.18 -8.40
CA GLY A 59 2.01 -9.18 -7.73
C GLY A 59 2.01 -9.81 -6.35
N THR A 60 3.15 -10.25 -5.81
CA THR A 60 3.23 -10.73 -4.42
C THR A 60 2.89 -9.60 -3.45
N GLU A 61 1.96 -9.84 -2.54
CA GLU A 61 1.58 -8.88 -1.51
C GLU A 61 2.73 -8.63 -0.52
N CYS A 62 2.97 -7.36 -0.21
CA CYS A 62 3.97 -6.94 0.76
C CYS A 62 3.51 -7.20 2.20
N GLN A 63 4.45 -7.57 3.05
CA GLN A 63 4.24 -7.77 4.48
C GLN A 63 4.47 -6.48 5.27
N PRO A 64 3.80 -6.31 6.43
CA PRO A 64 4.00 -5.15 7.28
C PRO A 64 5.45 -5.04 7.79
N TRP A 65 6.05 -3.87 7.64
CA TRP A 65 7.44 -3.62 8.05
C TRP A 65 7.70 -3.89 9.53
N SER A 66 6.72 -3.56 10.37
CA SER A 66 6.78 -3.74 11.83
C SER A 66 6.99 -5.20 12.25
N ASN A 67 6.50 -6.17 11.47
CA ASN A 67 6.64 -7.61 11.75
C ASN A 67 8.05 -8.15 11.52
N HIS A 68 8.94 -7.35 10.91
CA HIS A 68 10.27 -7.79 10.47
C HIS A 68 11.42 -7.04 11.14
N SER A 69 11.15 -6.29 12.22
CA SER A 69 12.13 -5.45 12.94
C SER A 69 13.39 -6.15 13.42
N GLN A 70 13.33 -7.46 13.66
CA GLN A 70 14.46 -8.28 14.09
C GLN A 70 15.51 -8.51 12.98
N PHE A 71 15.15 -8.30 11.71
CA PHE A 71 16.04 -8.47 10.56
C PHE A 71 16.68 -7.15 10.10
N TRP A 72 16.45 -6.07 10.84
CA TRP A 72 16.83 -4.73 10.40
C TRP A 72 18.29 -4.41 10.69
N ARG A 73 19.03 -4.08 9.62
CA ARG A 73 20.42 -3.63 9.76
C ARG A 73 20.45 -2.24 10.41
N ARG A 74 21.44 -1.99 11.26
CA ARG A 74 21.58 -0.73 12.03
C ARG A 74 21.63 0.54 11.18
N HIS A 75 21.88 0.42 9.87
CA HIS A 75 22.02 1.53 8.92
C HIS A 75 20.78 1.78 8.04
N TRP A 76 19.74 0.95 8.11
CA TRP A 76 18.49 1.25 7.44
C TRP A 76 17.87 2.49 8.08
N SER A 77 17.25 3.38 7.31
CA SER A 77 16.48 4.52 7.86
C SER A 77 15.27 4.00 8.65
N ARG A 78 15.52 3.48 9.86
CA ARG A 78 14.57 2.72 10.69
C ARG A 78 13.30 3.52 10.93
N ASP A 79 13.40 4.85 11.04
CA ASP A 79 12.29 5.69 11.41
C ASP A 79 11.26 5.90 10.30
N ARG A 80 11.66 5.80 9.02
CA ARG A 80 10.74 5.96 7.89
C ARG A 80 10.06 4.66 7.53
N ALA A 81 10.79 3.57 7.26
CA ALA A 81 10.15 2.32 6.84
C ALA A 81 9.29 1.67 7.95
N TYR A 82 9.60 1.86 9.24
CA TYR A 82 8.94 1.12 10.34
C TYR A 82 7.53 1.61 10.63
N LYS A 83 7.30 2.91 10.44
CA LYS A 83 6.02 3.55 10.71
C LYS A 83 5.02 3.32 9.57
N GLU A 84 5.53 2.95 8.41
CA GLU A 84 4.76 2.72 7.20
C GLU A 84 4.21 1.29 7.21
N SER A 85 2.98 1.09 6.76
CA SER A 85 2.26 -0.19 6.85
C SER A 85 3.01 -1.34 6.15
N ASN A 86 2.69 -1.61 4.88
CA ASN A 86 3.36 -2.62 4.05
C ASN A 86 3.78 -2.03 2.69
N TYR A 87 3.98 -0.71 2.64
CA TYR A 87 4.28 0.00 1.40
C TYR A 87 5.73 -0.19 0.96
N CYS A 88 6.00 -0.17 -0.34
CA CYS A 88 7.34 -0.27 -0.88
C CYS A 88 8.22 0.91 -0.46
N ARG A 89 9.44 0.63 0.00
CA ARG A 89 10.39 1.65 0.48
C ARG A 89 11.80 1.28 0.05
N ASN A 90 12.71 2.25 0.03
CA ASN A 90 14.14 2.00 -0.20
C ASN A 90 14.96 2.46 1.01
N PRO A 91 14.94 1.72 2.14
CA PRO A 91 15.60 2.15 3.37
C PRO A 91 17.13 2.01 3.35
N ASP A 92 17.68 1.34 2.34
CA ASP A 92 19.11 1.02 2.18
C ASP A 92 19.77 1.69 0.97
N ASN A 93 19.06 2.59 0.29
CA ASN A 93 19.53 3.31 -0.90
C ASN A 93 20.04 2.34 -2.00
N ASP A 94 19.34 1.22 -2.21
CA ASP A 94 19.65 0.31 -3.31
C ASP A 94 19.29 0.99 -4.64
N ALA A 95 20.24 1.11 -5.56
CA ALA A 95 20.05 1.73 -6.87
C ALA A 95 18.97 1.07 -7.75
N ARG A 96 18.50 -0.14 -7.38
CA ARG A 96 17.39 -0.83 -8.05
C ARG A 96 16.01 -0.29 -7.65
N GLY A 97 15.93 0.54 -6.61
CA GLY A 97 14.72 1.23 -6.20
C GLY A 97 13.95 0.57 -5.04
N PRO A 98 12.71 1.03 -4.80
CA PRO A 98 11.89 0.55 -3.69
C PRO A 98 11.60 -0.95 -3.73
N TRP A 99 11.59 -1.55 -2.56
CA TRP A 99 11.28 -2.96 -2.34
C TRP A 99 10.39 -3.12 -1.11
N CYS A 100 9.86 -4.33 -0.91
CA CYS A 100 9.12 -4.67 0.28
C CYS A 100 9.42 -6.10 0.73
N VAL A 101 9.11 -6.41 1.98
CA VAL A 101 9.22 -7.76 2.54
C VAL A 101 8.05 -8.62 2.06
N VAL A 102 8.28 -9.90 1.74
CA VAL A 102 7.21 -10.80 1.23
C VAL A 102 7.01 -12.07 2.07
N HIS A 103 8.06 -12.83 2.39
CA HIS A 103 7.93 -14.06 3.19
C HIS A 103 9.20 -14.36 3.97
N LYS A 104 9.09 -14.67 5.27
CA LYS A 104 10.23 -15.04 6.14
C LYS A 104 11.46 -14.14 5.92
N SER A 105 11.22 -12.83 5.81
CA SER A 105 12.28 -11.81 5.67
C SER A 105 13.05 -11.84 4.35
N SER A 106 12.51 -12.52 3.33
CA SER A 106 12.86 -12.24 1.94
C SER A 106 12.18 -10.96 1.46
N PHE A 107 12.79 -10.29 0.48
CA PHE A 107 12.26 -9.08 -0.13
C PHE A 107 12.14 -9.23 -1.65
N LYS A 108 11.28 -8.41 -2.24
CA LYS A 108 11.15 -8.24 -3.69
C LYS A 108 11.01 -6.76 -4.03
N TYR A 109 11.52 -6.38 -5.20
CA TYR A 109 11.36 -5.03 -5.73
C TYR A 109 9.91 -4.74 -6.11
N CYS A 110 9.57 -3.47 -6.09
CA CYS A 110 8.25 -2.99 -6.47
C CYS A 110 8.31 -2.24 -7.80
N ASN A 111 7.24 -2.34 -8.59
CA ASN A 111 7.08 -1.55 -9.79
C ASN A 111 6.35 -0.24 -9.45
N VAL A 112 7.08 0.72 -8.88
CA VAL A 112 6.54 2.04 -8.53
C VAL A 112 6.53 2.95 -9.76
N PRO A 113 5.40 3.65 -10.07
CA PRO A 113 5.32 4.55 -11.22
C PRO A 113 6.30 5.72 -11.08
N ARG A 114 6.70 6.35 -12.19
CA ARG A 114 7.57 7.54 -12.18
C ARG A 114 6.73 8.78 -12.41
N CYS A 115 7.06 9.87 -11.72
CA CYS A 115 6.32 11.12 -11.88
C CYS A 115 6.50 11.69 -13.29
N GLY A 116 5.43 12.24 -13.86
CA GLY A 116 5.46 12.89 -15.17
C GLY A 116 5.66 11.95 -16.37
N LYS A 117 5.39 10.65 -16.22
CA LYS A 117 5.43 9.65 -17.31
C LYS A 117 4.20 8.76 -17.34
#